data_AF-E6YP98-F1
#
_entry.id   AF-E6YP98-F1
#
_cell.length_a   1.000
_cell.length_b   1.000
_cell.length_c   1.000
_cell.angle_alpha   90.00
_cell.angle_beta   90.00
_cell.angle_gamma   90.00
#
_symmetry.space_group_name_H-M   'P 1'
#
loop_
_entity.id
_entity.type
_entity.pdbx_description
1 polymer ?
#
loop_
_entity_poly.entity_id
_entity_poly.type
_entity_poly.pdbx_seq_one_letter_code
_entity_poly.pdbx_strand_id
1 'polypeptide(L)'
;MHSTCPISKIQTVCTNFYSRMTTEPPFLWKTGQKPLIAEAERITSLVHDALKKLEKKATEEEIQTTYLVLSNGLKNQSQTDEKATALAYLYALEGISSWVLQTATKKVLKGKAEGLNPTFMPSTADFYRYCENLENSIRLQANRLLKNLEKPEIKASYQKPSIPSECIEKFQKELAEVLKGIEG
;
A
#
# COMPACT_ATOMS: atom_id res chain seq x y z
N MET A 1 13.86 19.75 -1.18
CA MET A 1 12.88 19.84 -0.08
C MET A 1 12.43 18.43 0.30
N HIS A 2 12.92 17.90 1.41
CA HIS A 2 12.42 16.63 1.95
C HIS A 2 10.95 16.81 2.36
N SER A 3 10.07 15.93 1.85
CA SER A 3 8.63 16.01 2.13
C SER A 3 8.37 15.83 3.62
N THR A 4 7.82 16.86 4.27
CA THR A 4 7.38 16.84 5.68
C THR A 4 6.07 16.07 5.90
N CYS A 5 5.49 15.47 4.86
CA CYS A 5 4.20 14.82 4.93
C CYS A 5 4.28 13.47 5.66
N PRO A 6 3.41 13.17 6.65
CA PRO A 6 3.44 11.89 7.35
C PRO A 6 3.19 10.71 6.40
N ILE A 7 2.30 10.87 5.42
CA ILE A 7 2.00 9.85 4.40
C ILE A 7 3.24 9.49 3.54
N SER A 8 4.09 10.45 3.17
CA SER A 8 5.29 10.12 2.37
C SER A 8 6.35 9.39 3.18
N LYS A 9 6.31 9.47 4.51
CA LYS A 9 7.21 8.74 5.41
C LYS A 9 6.76 7.30 5.65
N ILE A 10 5.47 6.97 5.53
CA ILE A 10 4.95 5.61 5.72
C ILE A 10 5.71 4.62 4.83
N GLN A 11 5.87 4.91 3.54
CA GLN A 11 6.55 4.02 2.61
C GLN A 11 7.98 3.70 3.07
N THR A 12 8.73 4.71 3.52
CA THR A 12 10.11 4.54 4.01
C THR A 12 10.15 3.67 5.27
N VAL A 13 9.22 3.89 6.21
CA VAL A 13 9.13 3.08 7.44
C VAL A 13 8.73 1.64 7.12
N CYS A 14 7.79 1.42 6.21
CA CYS A 14 7.44 0.08 5.73
C CYS A 14 8.64 -0.66 5.17
N THR A 15 9.42 -0.03 4.29
CA THR A 15 10.62 -0.64 3.71
C THR A 15 11.65 -1.00 4.79
N ASN A 16 11.85 -0.14 5.79
CA ASN A 16 12.72 -0.42 6.93
C ASN A 16 12.21 -1.60 7.78
N PHE A 17 10.90 -1.69 8.01
CA PHE A 17 10.31 -2.81 8.74
C PHE A 17 10.54 -4.13 8.02
N TYR A 18 10.24 -4.18 6.71
CA TYR A 18 10.37 -5.43 5.97
C TYR A 18 11.81 -5.94 5.85
N SER A 19 12.83 -5.08 5.91
CA SER A 19 14.23 -5.54 5.95
C SER A 19 14.62 -6.19 7.28
N ARG A 20 13.94 -5.82 8.38
CA ARG A 20 14.16 -6.31 9.75
C ARG A 20 13.30 -7.52 10.13
N MET A 21 12.34 -7.87 9.29
CA MET A 21 11.42 -9.00 9.51
C MET A 21 11.82 -10.22 8.67
N THR A 22 11.27 -11.39 9.02
CA THR A 22 11.40 -12.61 8.21
C THR A 22 10.67 -12.44 6.88
N THR A 23 11.20 -13.08 5.84
CA THR A 23 10.63 -13.09 4.48
C THR A 23 9.60 -14.20 4.29
N GLU A 24 9.57 -15.18 5.19
CA GLU A 24 8.64 -16.31 5.16
C GLU A 24 7.69 -16.28 6.37
N PRO A 25 6.47 -16.82 6.22
CA PRO A 25 5.56 -17.02 7.34
C PRO A 25 6.15 -17.95 8.43
N PRO A 26 5.92 -17.65 9.72
CA PRO A 26 5.27 -16.44 10.22
C PRO A 26 6.18 -15.21 10.06
N PHE A 27 5.63 -14.11 9.52
CA PHE A 27 6.35 -12.85 9.28
C PHE A 27 6.67 -12.14 10.61
N LEU A 28 7.78 -12.49 11.27
CA LEU A 28 8.19 -12.04 12.61
C LEU A 28 9.41 -11.11 12.55
N TRP A 29 9.74 -10.45 13.66
CA TRP A 29 10.97 -9.68 13.77
C TRP A 29 12.19 -10.61 13.87
N LYS A 30 13.26 -10.30 13.16
CA LYS A 30 14.57 -10.96 13.38
C LYS A 30 15.05 -10.67 14.80
N THR A 31 15.86 -11.56 15.37
CA THR A 31 16.38 -11.44 16.73
C THR A 31 17.12 -10.11 16.93
N GLY A 32 16.76 -9.36 17.98
CA GLY A 32 17.31 -8.05 18.30
C GLY A 32 16.96 -6.94 17.32
N GLN A 33 16.03 -7.19 16.37
CA GLN A 33 15.62 -6.23 15.36
C GLN A 33 14.23 -5.64 15.62
N LYS A 34 13.53 -6.04 16.68
CA LYS A 34 12.25 -5.41 17.04
C LYS A 34 12.47 -3.94 17.45
N PRO A 35 11.59 -3.01 17.01
CA PRO A 35 11.68 -1.62 17.43
C PRO A 35 11.64 -1.47 18.95
N LEU A 36 12.51 -0.60 19.47
CA LEU A 36 12.46 -0.18 20.86
C LEU A 36 11.16 0.61 21.12
N ILE A 37 10.74 0.70 22.39
CA ILE A 37 9.49 1.38 22.78
C ILE A 37 9.41 2.81 22.20
N ALA A 38 10.46 3.61 22.35
CA ALA A 38 10.50 4.97 21.82
C ALA A 38 10.44 5.03 20.28
N GLU A 39 10.94 4.01 19.56
CA GLU A 39 10.80 3.92 18.11
C GLU A 39 9.36 3.56 17.73
N ALA A 40 8.77 2.59 18.43
CA ALA A 40 7.38 2.17 18.23
C ALA A 40 6.40 3.33 18.46
N GLU A 41 6.56 4.11 19.53
CA GLU A 41 5.72 5.29 19.82
C GLU A 41 5.78 6.34 18.71
N ARG A 42 6.99 6.65 18.21
CA ARG A 42 7.16 7.59 17.09
C ARG A 42 6.46 7.09 15.82
N ILE A 43 6.54 5.79 15.55
CA ILE A 43 5.90 5.19 14.38
C ILE A 43 4.38 5.17 14.53
N THR A 44 3.87 4.84 15.71
CA THR A 44 2.43 4.90 16.01
C THR A 44 1.88 6.31 15.83
N SER A 45 2.57 7.32 16.38
CA SER A 45 2.21 8.74 16.17
C SER A 45 2.22 9.13 14.70
N LEU A 46 3.26 8.74 13.95
CA LEU A 46 3.34 8.99 12.50
C LEU A 46 2.15 8.37 11.74
N VAL A 47 1.78 7.14 12.08
CA VAL A 47 0.65 6.44 11.45
C VAL A 47 -0.66 7.15 11.77
N HIS A 48 -0.90 7.55 13.02
CA HIS A 48 -2.11 8.29 13.38
C HIS A 48 -2.20 9.63 12.66
N ASP A 49 -1.10 10.38 12.55
CA ASP A 49 -1.06 11.64 11.81
C ASP A 49 -1.40 11.44 10.32
N ALA A 50 -0.89 10.36 9.72
CA ALA A 50 -1.20 10.03 8.34
C ALA A 50 -2.67 9.65 8.14
N LEU A 51 -3.23 8.81 9.03
CA LEU A 51 -4.64 8.40 8.97
C LEU A 51 -5.57 9.60 9.18
N LYS A 52 -5.29 10.47 10.16
CA LYS A 52 -6.02 11.71 10.40
C LYS A 52 -6.01 12.62 9.18
N LYS A 53 -4.88 12.66 8.45
CA LYS A 53 -4.78 13.43 7.20
C LYS A 53 -5.68 12.86 6.08
N LEU A 54 -5.89 11.55 6.04
CA LEU A 54 -6.81 10.90 5.10
C LEU A 54 -8.28 11.09 5.48
N GLU A 55 -8.59 11.33 6.76
CA GLU A 55 -9.96 11.59 7.21
C GLU A 55 -10.50 12.95 6.72
N LYS A 56 -9.61 13.94 6.53
CA LYS A 56 -10.01 15.24 5.98
C LYS A 56 -10.45 15.09 4.52
N LYS A 57 -11.74 15.24 4.28
CA LYS A 57 -12.36 15.20 2.94
C LYS A 57 -12.03 16.45 2.14
N ALA A 58 -11.97 16.28 0.82
CA ALA A 58 -11.82 17.38 -0.11
C ALA A 58 -13.06 18.28 -0.05
N THR A 59 -12.86 19.60 -0.11
CA THR A 59 -13.98 20.54 -0.27
C THR A 59 -14.44 20.58 -1.72
N GLU A 60 -15.64 21.12 -1.95
CA GLU A 60 -16.15 21.35 -3.31
C GLU A 60 -15.17 22.21 -4.13
N GLU A 61 -14.59 23.24 -3.53
CA GLU A 61 -13.62 24.12 -4.20
C GLU A 61 -12.35 23.38 -4.59
N GLU A 62 -11.86 22.44 -3.76
CA GLU A 62 -10.70 21.60 -4.09
C GLU A 62 -11.00 20.66 -5.26
N ILE A 63 -12.24 20.14 -5.35
CA ILE A 63 -12.68 19.27 -6.45
C ILE A 63 -12.84 20.07 -7.75
N GLN A 64 -13.50 21.23 -7.69
CA GLN A 64 -13.62 22.14 -8.82
C GLN A 64 -12.25 22.60 -9.33
N THR A 65 -11.34 22.95 -8.41
CA THR A 65 -9.95 23.29 -8.76
C THR A 65 -9.24 22.13 -9.43
N THR A 66 -9.46 20.89 -8.97
CA THR A 66 -8.89 19.70 -9.60
C THR A 66 -9.39 19.54 -11.03
N TYR A 67 -10.69 19.66 -11.27
CA TYR A 67 -11.25 19.63 -12.62
C TYR A 67 -10.60 20.70 -13.51
N LEU A 68 -10.54 21.94 -13.03
CA LEU A 68 -9.97 23.06 -13.80
C LEU A 68 -8.50 22.80 -14.15
N VAL A 69 -7.72 22.32 -13.19
CA VAL A 69 -6.29 22.04 -13.39
C VAL A 69 -6.08 20.90 -14.38
N LEU A 70 -6.88 19.83 -14.31
CA LEU A 70 -6.76 18.70 -15.23
C LEU A 70 -7.21 19.06 -16.65
N SER A 71 -8.33 19.76 -16.80
CA SER A 71 -8.86 20.19 -18.11
C SER A 71 -7.96 21.19 -18.83
N ASN A 72 -7.23 22.04 -18.09
CA ASN A 72 -6.24 22.96 -18.67
C ASN A 72 -4.86 22.31 -18.89
N GLY A 73 -4.55 21.24 -18.15
CA GLY A 73 -3.25 20.56 -18.23
C GLY A 73 -3.19 19.39 -19.22
N LEU A 74 -4.34 18.87 -19.65
CA LEU A 74 -4.47 17.65 -20.46
C LEU A 74 -5.45 17.86 -21.62
N LYS A 75 -5.43 16.97 -22.61
CA LYS A 75 -6.39 17.01 -23.71
C LYS A 75 -7.75 16.48 -23.27
N ASN A 76 -8.82 17.22 -23.55
CA ASN A 76 -10.19 16.72 -23.39
C ASN A 76 -10.51 15.65 -24.43
N GLN A 77 -11.28 14.64 -24.03
CA GLN A 77 -11.77 13.62 -24.94
C GLN A 77 -13.02 14.17 -25.65
N SER A 78 -12.84 14.73 -26.85
CA SER A 78 -13.91 15.32 -27.71
C SER A 78 -14.67 16.51 -27.08
N GLN A 79 -15.65 17.08 -27.81
CA GLN A 79 -16.48 18.21 -27.36
C GLN A 79 -17.44 17.77 -26.23
N THR A 80 -16.90 17.61 -25.03
CA THR A 80 -17.68 17.40 -23.81
C THR A 80 -18.18 18.74 -23.26
N ASP A 81 -19.43 18.79 -22.81
CA ASP A 81 -19.95 19.93 -22.04
C ASP A 81 -19.12 20.07 -20.75
N GLU A 82 -18.36 21.16 -20.67
CA GLU A 82 -17.47 21.46 -19.56
C GLU A 82 -18.21 21.57 -18.22
N LYS A 83 -19.43 22.11 -18.21
CA LYS A 83 -20.22 22.26 -16.98
C LYS A 83 -20.72 20.91 -16.50
N ALA A 84 -21.24 20.09 -17.41
CA ALA A 84 -21.68 18.73 -17.09
C ALA A 84 -20.51 17.88 -16.59
N THR A 85 -19.33 18.03 -17.18
CA THR A 85 -18.11 17.31 -16.79
C THR A 85 -17.62 17.75 -15.42
N ALA A 86 -17.59 19.05 -15.13
CA ALA A 86 -17.22 19.58 -13.82
C ALA A 86 -18.16 19.05 -12.72
N LEU A 87 -19.46 19.01 -12.99
CA LEU A 87 -20.46 18.46 -12.05
C LEU A 87 -20.27 16.95 -11.84
N ALA A 88 -19.97 16.20 -12.90
CA ALA A 88 -19.66 14.78 -12.78
C ALA A 88 -18.40 14.53 -11.93
N TYR A 89 -17.38 15.39 -12.02
CA TYR A 89 -16.20 15.37 -11.15
C TYR A 89 -16.58 15.62 -9.68
N LEU A 90 -17.44 16.61 -9.43
CA LEU A 90 -17.92 16.92 -8.09
C LEU A 90 -18.59 15.71 -7.45
N TYR A 91 -19.55 15.08 -8.13
CA TYR A 91 -20.26 13.91 -7.61
C TYR A 91 -19.37 12.67 -7.47
N ALA A 92 -18.49 12.42 -8.44
CA ALA A 92 -17.65 11.23 -8.38
C ALA A 92 -16.59 11.30 -7.29
N LEU A 93 -16.08 12.50 -6.97
CA LEU A 93 -14.97 12.68 -6.03
C LEU A 93 -15.41 13.10 -4.63
N GLU A 94 -16.72 13.23 -4.41
CA GLU A 94 -17.28 13.45 -3.08
C GLU A 94 -16.80 12.36 -2.11
N GLY A 95 -16.31 12.77 -0.94
CA GLY A 95 -15.79 11.85 0.07
C GLY A 95 -14.35 11.37 -0.14
N ILE A 96 -13.67 11.77 -1.22
CA ILE A 96 -12.22 11.55 -1.37
C ILE A 96 -11.45 12.47 -0.40
N SER A 97 -10.35 11.98 0.17
CA SER A 97 -9.47 12.81 1.00
C SER A 97 -8.86 13.98 0.21
N SER A 98 -8.82 15.17 0.83
CA SER A 98 -8.15 16.37 0.27
C SER A 98 -6.70 16.08 -0.14
N TRP A 99 -5.96 15.34 0.70
CA TRP A 99 -4.56 14.99 0.37
C TRP A 99 -4.46 14.03 -0.81
N VAL A 100 -5.37 13.05 -0.88
CA VAL A 100 -5.40 12.04 -1.96
C VAL A 100 -5.71 12.73 -3.27
N LEU A 101 -6.74 13.60 -3.29
CA LEU A 101 -7.14 14.38 -4.46
C LEU A 101 -5.95 15.20 -5.00
N GLN A 102 -5.33 16.03 -4.16
CA GLN A 102 -4.18 16.85 -4.56
C GLN A 102 -3.00 16.00 -5.06
N THR A 103 -2.72 14.89 -4.39
CA THR A 103 -1.63 13.98 -4.77
C THR A 103 -1.91 13.28 -6.10
N ALA A 104 -3.16 12.84 -6.31
CA ALA A 104 -3.60 12.21 -7.53
C ALA A 104 -3.50 13.18 -8.71
N THR A 105 -4.08 14.37 -8.59
CA THR A 105 -3.99 15.44 -9.59
C THR A 105 -2.54 15.73 -9.98
N LYS A 106 -1.65 15.88 -8.99
CA LYS A 106 -0.22 16.10 -9.24
C LYS A 106 0.44 14.93 -9.96
N LYS A 107 0.07 13.68 -9.65
CA LYS A 107 0.63 12.50 -10.32
C LYS A 107 0.14 12.40 -11.76
N VAL A 108 -1.13 12.69 -12.02
CA VAL A 108 -1.71 12.73 -13.38
C VAL A 108 -0.97 13.76 -14.24
N LEU A 109 -0.86 15.01 -13.78
CA LEU A 109 -0.16 16.07 -14.50
C LEU A 109 1.32 15.77 -14.79
N LYS A 110 1.95 14.92 -13.97
CA LYS A 110 3.35 14.49 -14.16
C LYS A 110 3.49 13.26 -15.07
N GLY A 111 2.39 12.70 -15.56
CA GLY A 111 2.39 11.41 -16.27
C GLY A 111 2.83 10.24 -15.38
N LYS A 112 2.65 10.34 -14.05
CA LYS A 112 3.06 9.34 -13.05
C LYS A 112 1.87 8.64 -12.38
N ALA A 113 0.67 8.82 -12.92
CA ALA A 113 -0.51 8.11 -12.47
C ALA A 113 -0.65 6.79 -13.23
N GLU A 114 -0.11 5.71 -12.65
CA GLU A 114 -0.19 4.38 -13.23
C GLU A 114 -1.64 3.98 -13.51
N GLY A 115 -1.88 3.42 -14.70
CA GLY A 115 -3.22 3.02 -15.16
C GLY A 115 -4.06 4.15 -15.78
N LEU A 116 -3.61 5.41 -15.73
CA LEU A 116 -4.27 6.53 -16.40
C LEU A 116 -3.50 6.96 -17.66
N ASN A 117 -4.22 7.49 -18.65
CA ASN A 117 -3.60 8.03 -19.85
C ASN A 117 -2.84 9.33 -19.50
N PRO A 118 -1.56 9.49 -19.92
CA PRO A 118 -0.77 10.68 -19.57
C PRO A 118 -1.08 11.92 -20.43
N THR A 119 -1.84 11.77 -21.51
CA THR A 119 -2.14 12.83 -22.49
C THR A 119 -3.57 13.33 -22.36
N PHE A 120 -4.52 12.42 -22.15
CA PHE A 120 -5.94 12.75 -22.05
C PHE A 120 -6.38 12.92 -20.61
N MET A 121 -7.31 13.83 -20.40
CA MET A 121 -8.02 13.96 -19.14
C MET A 121 -8.69 12.62 -18.79
N PRO A 122 -8.52 12.12 -17.55
CA PRO A 122 -9.14 10.86 -17.16
C PRO A 122 -10.66 11.00 -17.10
N SER A 123 -11.38 9.90 -17.31
CA SER A 123 -12.81 9.88 -16.99
C SER A 123 -13.00 10.07 -15.48
N THR A 124 -14.17 10.55 -15.06
CA THR A 124 -14.50 10.68 -13.63
C THR A 124 -14.38 9.36 -12.89
N ALA A 125 -14.81 8.26 -13.52
CA ALA A 125 -14.73 6.90 -12.96
C ALA A 125 -13.28 6.42 -12.81
N ASP A 126 -12.43 6.64 -13.82
CA ASP A 126 -11.02 6.21 -13.76
C ASP A 126 -10.25 7.02 -12.71
N PHE A 127 -10.50 8.34 -12.66
CA PHE A 127 -9.84 9.21 -11.70
C PHE A 127 -10.29 8.91 -10.26
N TYR A 128 -11.58 8.62 -10.05
CA TYR A 128 -12.09 8.15 -8.76
C TYR A 128 -11.41 6.86 -8.32
N ARG A 129 -11.39 5.82 -9.18
CA ARG A 129 -10.74 4.53 -8.87
C ARG A 129 -9.26 4.70 -8.53
N TYR A 130 -8.57 5.58 -9.25
CA TYR A 130 -7.19 5.90 -8.97
C TYR A 130 -7.01 6.54 -7.58
N CYS A 131 -7.87 7.51 -7.22
CA CYS A 131 -7.89 8.12 -5.90
C CYS A 131 -8.19 7.10 -4.79
N GLU A 132 -9.21 6.26 -4.98
CA GLU A 132 -9.61 5.21 -4.03
C GLU A 132 -8.46 4.21 -3.80
N ASN A 133 -7.83 3.72 -4.87
CA ASN A 133 -6.70 2.81 -4.78
C ASN A 133 -5.50 3.45 -4.05
N LEU A 134 -5.25 4.73 -4.31
CA LEU A 134 -4.19 5.48 -3.62
C LEU A 134 -4.48 5.57 -2.11
N GLU A 135 -5.70 5.92 -1.72
CA GLU A 135 -6.10 5.99 -0.31
C GLU A 135 -5.99 4.62 0.38
N ASN A 136 -6.55 3.59 -0.25
CA ASN A 136 -6.56 2.22 0.27
C ASN A 136 -5.16 1.65 0.46
N SER A 137 -4.25 1.90 -0.49
CA SER A 137 -2.85 1.48 -0.37
C SER A 137 -2.17 2.08 0.86
N ILE A 138 -2.39 3.38 1.13
CA ILE A 138 -1.81 4.07 2.28
C ILE A 138 -2.41 3.53 3.59
N ARG A 139 -3.74 3.36 3.66
CA ARG A 139 -4.43 2.79 4.83
C ARG A 139 -3.94 1.37 5.12
N LEU A 140 -3.76 0.55 4.09
CA LEU A 140 -3.24 -0.81 4.22
C LEU A 140 -1.81 -0.80 4.78
N GLN A 141 -0.92 0.06 4.26
CA GLN A 141 0.44 0.19 4.78
C GLN A 141 0.47 0.65 6.23
N ALA A 142 -0.31 1.68 6.57
CA ALA A 142 -0.47 2.19 7.93
C ALA A 142 -0.92 1.09 8.91
N ASN A 143 -1.98 0.35 8.56
CA ASN A 143 -2.50 -0.73 9.41
C ASN A 143 -1.51 -1.89 9.54
N ARG A 144 -0.75 -2.20 8.48
CA ARG A 144 0.31 -3.22 8.53
C ARG A 144 1.44 -2.81 9.47
N LEU A 145 1.82 -1.53 9.51
CA LEU A 145 2.83 -1.03 10.45
C LEU A 145 2.40 -1.26 11.89
N LEU A 146 1.17 -0.86 12.25
CA LEU A 146 0.63 -1.07 13.59
C LEU A 146 0.62 -2.55 13.97
N LYS A 147 0.10 -3.41 13.08
CA LYS A 147 0.11 -4.86 13.31
C LYS A 147 1.51 -5.44 13.44
N ASN A 148 2.48 -4.94 12.68
CA ASN A 148 3.86 -5.43 12.74
C ASN A 148 4.55 -5.05 14.05
N LEU A 149 4.24 -3.88 14.64
CA LEU A 149 4.80 -3.48 15.94
C LEU A 149 4.45 -4.46 17.06
N GLU A 150 3.26 -5.05 17.02
CA GLU A 150 2.77 -6.01 18.01
C GLU A 150 3.45 -7.38 17.91
N LYS A 151 4.07 -7.69 16.77
CA LYS A 151 4.62 -9.03 16.53
C LYS A 151 5.82 -9.34 17.43
N PRO A 152 6.02 -10.62 17.79
CA PRO A 152 7.19 -11.04 18.55
C PRO A 152 8.44 -11.12 17.66
N GLU A 153 9.60 -11.20 18.31
CA GLU A 153 10.83 -11.66 17.67
C GLU A 153 10.82 -13.18 17.48
N ILE A 154 11.63 -13.66 16.53
CA ILE A 154 11.97 -15.07 16.43
C ILE A 154 12.58 -15.51 17.77
N LYS A 155 11.91 -16.44 18.45
CA LYS A 155 12.51 -17.13 19.59
C LYS A 155 13.68 -17.96 19.04
N ALA A 156 14.83 -17.95 19.71
CA ALA A 156 16.01 -18.72 19.30
C ALA A 156 15.69 -20.21 19.02
N SER A 157 14.63 -20.76 19.63
CA SER A 157 14.13 -22.13 19.43
C SER A 157 13.49 -22.42 18.06
N TYR A 158 13.26 -21.42 17.21
CA TYR A 158 12.76 -21.60 15.84
C TYR A 158 13.89 -21.67 14.79
N GLN A 159 15.16 -21.71 15.22
CA GLN A 159 16.20 -22.32 14.39
C GLN A 159 15.78 -23.78 14.19
N LYS A 160 15.21 -24.09 13.03
CA LYS A 160 14.74 -25.43 12.66
C LYS A 160 15.80 -26.44 13.11
N PRO A 161 15.46 -27.48 13.90
CA PRO A 161 16.17 -28.73 13.76
C PRO A 161 16.06 -29.07 12.27
N SER A 162 17.20 -29.21 11.59
CA SER A 162 17.25 -30.02 10.38
C SER A 162 16.37 -31.23 10.65
N ILE A 163 15.38 -31.52 9.78
CA ILE A 163 14.66 -32.79 9.87
C ILE A 163 15.76 -33.86 9.99
N PRO A 164 15.79 -34.68 11.06
CA PRO A 164 16.84 -35.67 11.22
C PRO A 164 16.85 -36.52 9.96
N SER A 165 18.01 -36.73 9.33
CA SER A 165 18.05 -37.45 8.04
C SER A 165 17.41 -38.83 8.14
N GLU A 166 17.38 -39.42 9.35
CA GLU A 166 16.64 -40.63 9.69
C GLU A 166 15.16 -40.59 9.29
N CYS A 167 14.47 -39.44 9.44
CA CYS A 167 13.07 -39.30 9.08
C CYS A 167 12.87 -39.29 7.56
N ILE A 168 13.82 -38.70 6.82
CA ILE A 168 13.81 -38.66 5.35
C ILE A 168 14.19 -40.04 4.79
N GLU A 169 15.20 -40.69 5.37
CA GLU A 169 15.64 -42.04 5.00
C GLU A 169 14.54 -43.07 5.24
N LYS A 170 13.82 -42.97 6.36
CA LYS A 170 12.68 -43.86 6.65
C LYS A 170 11.56 -43.67 5.63
N PHE A 171 11.22 -42.42 5.29
CA PHE A 171 10.20 -42.13 4.28
C PHE A 171 10.60 -42.60 2.88
N GLN A 172 11.89 -42.48 2.53
CA GLN A 172 12.42 -42.97 1.26
C GLN A 172 12.40 -44.50 1.18
N LYS A 173 12.69 -45.19 2.29
CA LYS A 173 12.60 -46.65 2.38
C LYS A 173 11.17 -47.15 2.24
N GLU A 174 10.23 -46.52 2.94
CA GLU A 174 8.80 -46.84 2.87
C GLU A 174 8.25 -46.64 1.46
N LEU A 175 8.61 -45.55 0.78
CA LEU A 175 8.23 -45.31 -0.61
C LEU A 175 8.82 -46.35 -1.58
N ALA A 176 10.07 -46.76 -1.37
CA ALA A 176 10.71 -47.78 -2.20
C ALA A 176 10.07 -49.17 -2.06
N GLU A 177 9.56 -49.52 -0.87
CA GLU A 177 8.83 -50.77 -0.66
C GLU A 177 7.43 -50.74 -1.31
N VAL A 178 6.72 -49.61 -1.21
CA VAL A 178 5.40 -49.45 -1.84
C VAL A 178 5.51 -49.56 -3.36
N LEU A 179 6.53 -48.95 -3.97
CA LEU A 179 6.72 -48.99 -5.42
C LEU A 179 7.07 -50.40 -5.94
N LYS A 180 7.84 -51.19 -5.17
CA LYS A 180 8.11 -52.61 -5.51
C LYS A 180 6.85 -53.48 -5.49
N GLY A 181 5.84 -53.12 -4.70
CA GLY A 181 4.56 -53.83 -4.65
C GLY A 181 3.62 -53.55 -5.82
N ILE A 182 3.91 -52.55 -6.66
CA ILE A 182 3.06 -52.14 -7.80
C ILE A 182 3.54 -52.78 -9.11
N GLU A 183 4.78 -53.28 -9.18
CA GLU A 183 5.36 -53.94 -10.37
C GLU A 183 5.14 -55.47 -10.41
N GLY A 184 4.26 -56.02 -9.54
CA GLY A 184 3.92 -57.45 -9.48
C GLY A 184 2.54 -57.77 -10.05
#